data_AF-A0A6P0PKI4-F1
#
_entry.id   AF-A0A6P0PKI4-F1
#
_cell.length_a   1.000
_cell.length_b   1.000
_cell.length_c   1.000
_cell.angle_alpha   90.00
_cell.angle_beta   90.00
_cell.angle_gamma   90.00
#
_symmetry.space_group_name_H-M   'P 1'
#
loop_
_entity.id
_entity.type
_entity.pdbx_description
1 polymer ?
#
loop_
_entity_poly.entity_id
_entity_poly.type
_entity_poly.pdbx_seq_one_letter_code
_entity_poly.pdbx_strand_id
1 'polypeptide(L)'
;MHLPEGLEQAFSEELNQYEQEVNMKYVTSIERLGIKQGRQEGILEGRQEGRQEGAERLLLRLLHRRFGDLSPEIQARVKGLSVEKLEQLMDVAIDVESLEQLVEHLPALPEAAD
;
A
#
# COMPACT_ATOMS: atom_id res chain seq x y z
N MET A 1 11.33 -1.03 -29.91
CA MET A 1 12.62 -0.89 -30.63
C MET A 1 13.45 -2.09 -30.23
N HIS A 2 13.73 -3.00 -31.17
CA HIS A 2 14.53 -4.20 -30.94
C HIS A 2 15.82 -4.02 -31.73
N LEU A 3 16.96 -4.31 -31.09
CA LEU A 3 18.24 -4.25 -31.79
C LEU A 3 18.30 -5.44 -32.78
N PRO A 4 18.82 -5.26 -34.01
CA PRO A 4 18.99 -6.34 -34.97
C PRO A 4 19.87 -7.49 -34.43
N GLU A 5 19.55 -8.73 -34.80
CA GLU A 5 20.35 -9.91 -34.44
C GLU A 5 21.81 -9.74 -34.90
N GLY A 6 22.74 -9.85 -33.95
CA GLY A 6 24.18 -9.63 -34.15
C GLY A 6 24.71 -8.31 -33.57
N LEU A 7 23.88 -7.27 -33.45
CA LEU A 7 24.28 -6.02 -32.80
C LEU A 7 24.18 -6.08 -31.27
N GLU A 8 23.40 -7.01 -30.71
CA GLU A 8 23.28 -7.20 -29.26
C GLU A 8 24.59 -7.66 -28.62
N GLN A 9 25.33 -8.55 -29.30
CA GLN A 9 26.62 -9.05 -28.81
C GLN A 9 27.68 -7.95 -28.86
N ALA A 10 27.79 -7.23 -29.99
CA ALA A 10 28.72 -6.12 -30.12
C ALA A 10 28.45 -5.02 -29.08
N PHE A 11 27.18 -4.68 -28.86
CA PHE A 11 26.77 -3.71 -27.85
C PHE A 11 27.11 -4.17 -26.41
N SER A 12 26.92 -5.46 -26.11
CA SER A 12 27.26 -6.02 -24.80
C SER A 12 28.76 -6.06 -24.54
N GLU A 13 29.57 -6.36 -25.57
CA GLU A 13 31.03 -6.34 -25.47
C GLU A 13 31.56 -4.92 -25.29
N GLU A 14 31.03 -3.96 -26.03
CA GLU A 14 31.42 -2.55 -25.93
C GLU A 14 31.07 -1.95 -24.56
N LEU A 15 29.88 -2.26 -24.03
CA LEU A 15 29.49 -1.88 -22.67
C LEU A 15 30.43 -2.50 -21.62
N ASN A 16 30.74 -3.79 -21.73
CA ASN A 16 31.64 -4.47 -20.80
C ASN A 16 33.06 -3.88 -20.79
N GLN A 17 33.59 -3.52 -21.97
CA GLN A 17 34.92 -2.90 -22.06
C GLN A 17 34.93 -1.51 -21.42
N TYR A 18 33.90 -0.71 -21.70
CA TYR A 18 33.76 0.59 -21.07
C TYR A 18 33.62 0.47 -19.54
N GLU A 19 32.83 -0.48 -19.04
CA GLU A 19 32.67 -0.75 -17.60
C GLU A 19 33.99 -1.08 -16.89
N GLN A 20 34.84 -1.86 -17.54
CA GLN A 20 36.18 -2.19 -17.03
C GLN A 20 37.09 -0.95 -16.99
N GLU A 21 37.02 -0.09 -18.01
CA GLU A 21 37.83 1.13 -18.10
C GLU A 21 37.46 2.18 -17.04
N VAL A 22 36.16 2.41 -16.79
CA VAL A 22 35.72 3.37 -15.76
C VAL A 22 35.69 2.79 -14.35
N ASN A 23 36.06 1.52 -14.14
CA ASN A 23 36.03 0.80 -12.86
C ASN A 23 34.74 1.07 -12.06
N MET A 24 33.63 1.16 -12.77
CA MET A 24 32.31 1.41 -12.21
C MET A 24 31.36 0.37 -12.82
N LYS A 25 30.99 -0.60 -11.99
CA LYS A 25 29.93 -1.56 -12.29
C LYS A 25 28.59 -0.84 -12.19
N TYR A 26 28.25 -0.06 -13.21
CA TYR A 26 26.91 0.49 -13.37
C TYR A 26 26.05 -0.68 -13.87
N VAL A 27 25.02 -1.17 -13.16
CA VAL A 27 23.76 -0.46 -12.94
C VAL A 27 23.62 0.63 -14.00
N THR A 28 23.41 0.21 -15.25
CA THR A 28 23.11 1.05 -16.41
C THR A 28 22.17 2.17 -15.97
N SER A 29 22.24 3.35 -16.58
CA SER A 29 21.35 4.48 -16.25
C SER A 29 19.88 4.06 -16.10
N ILE A 30 19.46 3.04 -16.85
CA ILE A 30 18.16 2.36 -16.77
C ILE A 30 17.99 1.55 -15.48
N GLU A 31 18.92 0.68 -15.10
CA GLU A 31 18.83 -0.07 -13.83
C GLU A 31 18.81 0.88 -12.61
N ARG A 32 19.56 1.99 -12.64
CA ARG A 32 19.54 2.99 -11.56
C ARG A 32 18.18 3.67 -11.49
N LEU A 33 17.60 3.98 -12.65
CA LEU A 33 16.27 4.54 -12.75
C LEU A 33 15.22 3.56 -12.22
N GLY A 34 15.31 2.28 -12.61
CA GLY A 34 14.40 1.23 -12.14
C GLY A 34 14.46 1.01 -10.63
N ILE A 35 15.65 0.95 -10.03
CA ILE A 35 15.79 0.84 -8.56
C ILE A 35 15.19 2.07 -7.86
N LYS A 36 15.45 3.27 -8.40
CA LYS A 36 14.91 4.52 -7.83
C LYS A 36 13.38 4.56 -7.92
N GLN A 37 12.82 4.17 -9.06
CA GLN A 37 11.37 4.08 -9.28
C GLN A 37 10.74 3.04 -8.36
N GLY A 38 11.24 1.81 -8.34
CA GLY A 38 10.70 0.76 -7.47
C GLY A 38 10.80 1.13 -5.98
N ARG A 39 11.86 1.81 -5.55
CA ARG A 39 11.95 2.34 -4.19
C ARG A 39 10.91 3.43 -3.91
N GLN A 40 10.66 4.32 -4.88
CA GLN A 40 9.65 5.37 -4.73
C GLN A 40 8.24 4.78 -4.67
N GLU A 41 7.92 3.85 -5.57
CA GLU A 41 6.64 3.14 -5.60
C GLU A 41 6.40 2.37 -4.30
N GLY A 42 7.37 1.57 -3.84
CA GLY A 42 7.24 0.82 -2.58
C GLY A 42 7.12 1.70 -1.34
N ILE A 43 7.74 2.90 -1.32
CA ILE A 43 7.54 3.86 -0.23
C ILE A 43 6.12 4.44 -0.26
N LEU A 44 5.58 4.73 -1.44
CA LEU A 44 4.23 5.28 -1.58
C LEU A 44 3.18 4.24 -1.20
N GLU A 45 3.29 3.02 -1.72
CA GLU A 45 2.41 1.90 -1.42
C GLU A 45 2.46 1.56 0.08
N GLY A 46 3.65 1.33 0.64
CA GLY A 46 3.80 1.02 2.07
C GLY A 46 3.32 2.15 3.00
N ARG A 47 3.39 3.42 2.57
CA ARG A 47 2.82 4.54 3.34
C ARG A 47 1.29 4.55 3.28
N GLN A 48 0.71 4.19 2.14
CA GLN A 48 -0.74 4.12 1.97
C GLN A 48 -1.31 2.95 2.79
N GLU A 49 -0.76 1.74 2.63
CA GLU A 49 -1.14 0.54 3.38
C GLU A 49 -0.96 0.77 4.89
N GLY A 50 0.21 1.27 5.32
CA GLY A 50 0.46 1.54 6.73
C GLY A 50 -0.46 2.60 7.34
N ARG A 51 -0.94 3.56 6.54
CA ARG A 51 -1.96 4.53 6.99
C ARG A 51 -3.32 3.85 7.16
N GLN A 52 -3.73 3.03 6.20
CA GLN A 52 -4.99 2.30 6.26
C GLN A 52 -5.01 1.33 7.44
N GLU A 53 -4.02 0.44 7.55
CA GLU A 53 -3.91 -0.50 8.68
C GLU A 53 -3.86 0.23 10.03
N GLY A 54 -3.15 1.36 10.07
CA GLY A 54 -3.08 2.24 11.24
C GLY A 54 -4.45 2.77 11.65
N ALA A 55 -5.22 3.31 10.69
CA ALA A 55 -6.57 3.83 10.91
C ALA A 55 -7.54 2.73 11.32
N GLU A 56 -7.53 1.57 10.65
CA GLU A 56 -8.35 0.39 11.00
C GLU A 56 -8.10 -0.04 12.45
N ARG A 57 -6.82 -0.21 12.82
CA ARG A 57 -6.43 -0.62 14.16
C ARG A 57 -6.87 0.38 15.22
N LEU A 58 -6.73 1.68 14.94
CA LEU A 58 -7.13 2.73 15.88
C LEU A 58 -8.65 2.78 16.06
N LEU A 59 -9.41 2.68 14.97
CA LEU A 59 -10.87 2.62 15.04
C LEU A 59 -11.33 1.39 15.82
N LEU A 60 -10.85 0.19 15.50
CA LEU A 60 -11.22 -1.03 16.25
C LEU A 60 -10.88 -0.92 17.74
N ARG A 61 -9.74 -0.32 18.08
CA ARG A 61 -9.35 -0.10 19.47
C ARG A 61 -10.26 0.91 20.17
N LEU A 62 -10.67 1.98 19.49
CA LEU A 62 -11.62 2.97 20.01
C LEU A 62 -12.97 2.31 20.28
N LEU A 63 -13.49 1.58 19.29
CA LEU A 63 -14.76 0.87 19.38
C LEU A 63 -14.74 -0.16 20.50
N HIS A 64 -13.67 -0.93 20.63
CA HIS A 64 -13.52 -1.88 21.72
C HIS A 64 -13.51 -1.21 23.10
N ARG A 65 -12.89 -0.03 23.20
CA ARG A 65 -12.83 0.72 24.46
C ARG A 65 -14.16 1.38 24.84
N ARG A 66 -14.95 1.85 23.87
CA ARG A 66 -16.26 2.50 24.12
C ARG A 66 -17.37 1.48 24.34
N PHE A 67 -17.39 0.43 23.54
CA PHE A 67 -18.52 -0.50 23.44
C PHE A 67 -18.21 -1.92 23.94
N GLY A 68 -16.97 -2.22 24.29
CA GLY A 68 -16.56 -3.55 24.74
C GLY A 68 -16.28 -4.51 23.60
N ASP A 69 -16.62 -5.78 23.75
CA ASP A 69 -16.33 -6.80 22.74
C ASP A 69 -17.11 -6.54 21.45
N LEU A 70 -16.38 -6.41 20.34
CA LEU A 70 -16.96 -6.18 19.03
C LEU A 70 -17.25 -7.52 18.34
N SER A 71 -18.43 -7.65 17.75
CA SER A 71 -18.76 -8.83 16.96
C SER A 71 -17.79 -9.00 15.78
N PRO A 72 -17.50 -10.24 15.35
CA PRO A 72 -16.66 -10.50 14.18
C PRO A 72 -17.16 -9.82 12.90
N GLU A 73 -18.48 -9.63 12.80
CA GLU A 73 -19.13 -8.94 11.68
C GLU A 73 -18.71 -7.47 11.59
N ILE A 74 -18.71 -6.75 12.71
CA ILE A 74 -18.30 -5.34 12.76
C ILE A 74 -16.81 -5.22 12.43
N GLN A 75 -15.99 -6.14 12.94
CA GLN A 75 -14.56 -6.17 12.62
C GLN A 75 -14.33 -6.40 11.12
N ALA A 76 -15.10 -7.28 10.49
CA ALA A 76 -15.02 -7.54 9.05
C ALA A 76 -15.46 -6.33 8.22
N ARG A 77 -16.49 -5.60 8.65
CA ARG A 77 -16.99 -4.39 7.95
C ARG A 77 -16.01 -3.21 8.00
N VAL A 78 -15.14 -3.17 9.01
CA VAL A 78 -14.10 -2.13 9.15
C VAL A 78 -12.87 -2.44 8.30
N LYS A 79 -12.57 -3.73 8.07
CA LYS A 79 -11.42 -4.15 7.27
C LYS A 79 -11.62 -3.77 5.81
N GLY A 80 -10.57 -3.24 5.18
CA GLY A 80 -10.57 -2.90 3.76
C GLY A 80 -11.28 -1.59 3.44
N LEU A 81 -11.72 -0.83 4.45
CA LEU A 81 -12.27 0.50 4.22
C LEU A 81 -11.17 1.50 3.87
N SER A 82 -11.51 2.49 3.04
CA SER A 82 -10.59 3.57 2.74
C SER A 82 -10.27 4.38 4.00
N VAL A 83 -9.08 4.98 4.03
CA VAL A 83 -8.62 5.81 5.16
C VAL A 83 -9.65 6.91 5.48
N GLU A 84 -10.20 7.55 4.46
CA GLU A 84 -11.16 8.65 4.62
C GLU A 84 -12.43 8.18 5.31
N LYS A 85 -12.91 6.97 4.97
CA LYS A 85 -14.09 6.40 5.61
C LYS A 85 -13.80 5.99 7.05
N LEU A 86 -12.61 5.47 7.33
CA LEU A 86 -12.16 5.12 8.68
C LEU A 86 -12.06 6.36 9.57
N GLU A 87 -11.51 7.46 9.06
CA GLU A 87 -11.42 8.74 9.78
C GLU A 87 -12.82 9.31 10.08
N GLN A 88 -13.73 9.30 9.10
CA GLN A 88 -15.13 9.70 9.33
C GLN A 88 -15.83 8.83 10.38
N LEU A 89 -15.60 7.51 10.35
CA LEU A 89 -16.16 6.60 11.34
C LEU A 89 -15.58 6.84 12.73
N MET A 90 -14.33 7.31 12.83
CA MET A 90 -13.71 7.71 14.09
C MET A 90 -14.44 8.90 14.73
N ASP A 91 -14.77 9.92 13.94
CA ASP A 91 -15.54 11.09 14.43
C ASP A 91 -16.94 10.65 14.90
N VAL A 92 -17.66 9.90 14.06
CA VAL A 92 -18.99 9.36 14.41
C VAL A 92 -18.91 8.48 15.66
N ALA A 93 -17.88 7.65 15.77
CA ALA A 93 -17.68 6.76 16.91
C ALA A 93 -17.41 7.50 18.22
N ILE A 94 -17.03 8.78 18.19
CA ILE A 94 -16.89 9.60 19.41
C ILE A 94 -18.24 10.18 19.82
N ASP A 95 -19.08 10.55 18.83
CA ASP A 95 -20.36 11.23 19.04
C ASP A 95 -21.51 10.27 19.40
N VAL A 96 -21.53 9.05 18.86
CA VAL A 96 -22.63 8.09 19.09
C VAL A 96 -22.61 7.49 20.49
N GLU A 97 -23.78 7.25 21.08
CA GLU A 97 -23.92 6.69 22.44
C GLU A 97 -23.94 5.16 22.46
N SER A 98 -24.21 4.51 21.32
CA SER A 98 -24.34 3.06 21.24
C SER A 98 -23.71 2.46 19.97
N LEU A 99 -23.45 1.16 20.00
CA LEU A 99 -22.86 0.43 18.88
C LEU A 99 -23.85 0.31 17.72
N GLU A 100 -25.15 0.20 18.02
CA GLU A 100 -26.23 0.10 17.03
C GLU A 100 -26.30 1.34 16.15
N GLN A 101 -26.15 2.54 16.74
CA GLN A 101 -26.12 3.80 16.00
C GLN A 101 -24.91 3.86 15.06
N LEU A 102 -23.75 3.37 15.50
CA LEU A 102 -22.55 3.31 14.65
C LEU A 102 -22.74 2.34 13.46
N VAL A 103 -23.41 1.21 13.69
CA VAL A 103 -23.63 0.17 12.69
C VAL A 103 -24.44 0.67 11.49
N GLU A 104 -25.28 1.69 11.67
CA GLU A 104 -26.01 2.38 10.60
C GLU A 104 -25.08 3.17 9.66
N HIS A 105 -23.92 3.62 10.17
CA HIS A 105 -22.94 4.38 9.39
C HIS A 105 -21.85 3.51 8.74
N LEU A 106 -21.76 2.24 9.14
CA LEU A 106 -20.89 1.25 8.51
C LEU A 106 -21.46 0.83 7.15
N PRO A 107 -20.62 0.66 6.11
CA PRO A 107 -21.09 0.09 4.85
C PRO A 107 -21.54 -1.36 5.05
N ALA A 108 -22.33 -1.91 4.10
CA ALA A 108 -22.69 -3.32 4.11
C ALA A 108 -21.42 -4.20 4.14
N LEU A 109 -21.55 -5.44 4.63
CA LEU A 109 -20.44 -6.42 4.60
C LEU A 109 -19.81 -6.39 3.21
N PRO A 110 -18.47 -6.24 3.11
CA PRO A 110 -17.81 -6.37 1.82
C PRO A 110 -18.18 -7.75 1.29
N GLU A 111 -18.88 -7.80 0.14
CA GLU A 111 -19.03 -9.04 -0.61
C GLU A 111 -17.61 -9.55 -0.82
N ALA A 112 -17.34 -10.75 -0.31
CA ALA A 112 -16.04 -11.37 -0.46
C ALA A 112 -15.65 -11.28 -1.94
N ALA A 113 -14.59 -10.52 -2.23
CA ALA A 113 -14.02 -10.51 -3.56
C ALA A 113 -13.64 -11.96 -3.88
N ASP A 114 -14.31 -12.52 -4.90
CA ASP A 114 -14.01 -13.84 -5.50
C ASP A 114 -12.52 -13.98 -5.86
#